data_AF-A0A1Y6CGW1-F1
#
_entry.id   AF-A0A1Y6CGW1-F1
#
_cell.length_a   1.000
_cell.length_b   1.000
_cell.length_c   1.000
_cell.angle_alpha   90.00
_cell.angle_beta   90.00
_cell.angle_gamma   90.00
#
_symmetry.space_group_name_H-M   'P 1'
#
loop_
_entity.id
_entity.type
_entity.pdbx_description
1 polymer ?
#
loop_
_entity_poly.entity_id
_entity_poly.type
_entity_poly.pdbx_seq_one_letter_code
_entity_poly.pdbx_strand_id
1 'polypeptide(L)'
;MADKSWMLNPQGIRAAKACIHCVKKELDIKLTLSNPDFMSLLHEYVDRAHSEELNLAYSQLLALAGVGNLMQDLKSSAETQSAAQPLVAQAAGDEFNMSNSDTVTFRGKVYERYRQGKQFAGLYRGQPRYV
;
A
#
# COMPACT_ATOMS: atom_id res chain seq x y z
N MET A 1 2.70 -22.90 -0.64
CA MET A 1 3.80 -22.95 -1.62
C MET A 1 3.42 -21.99 -2.72
N ALA A 2 4.07 -20.82 -2.81
CA ALA A 2 3.70 -19.81 -3.80
C ALA A 2 3.93 -20.38 -5.20
N ASP A 3 2.85 -20.69 -5.89
CA ASP A 3 2.89 -21.26 -7.22
C ASP A 3 3.74 -20.38 -8.12
N LYS A 4 4.78 -21.00 -8.70
CA LYS A 4 5.68 -20.44 -9.70
C LYS A 4 4.95 -20.22 -11.03
N SER A 5 3.67 -19.86 -11.00
CA SER A 5 2.82 -19.64 -12.17
C SER A 5 3.39 -18.56 -13.09
N TRP A 6 4.12 -17.58 -12.56
CA TRP A 6 4.87 -16.63 -13.40
C TRP A 6 6.10 -17.22 -14.08
N MET A 7 6.73 -18.26 -13.52
CA MET A 7 7.87 -18.94 -14.15
C MET A 7 7.43 -19.80 -15.36
N LEU A 8 6.14 -20.10 -15.48
CA LEU A 8 5.57 -20.79 -16.65
C LEU A 8 5.27 -19.81 -17.80
N ASN A 9 5.16 -18.50 -17.52
CA ASN A 9 4.93 -17.48 -18.53
C ASN A 9 6.26 -16.88 -19.01
N PRO A 10 6.58 -16.91 -20.32
CA PRO A 10 7.80 -16.29 -20.85
C PRO A 10 7.88 -14.78 -20.58
N GLN A 11 6.75 -14.09 -20.43
CA GLN A 11 6.72 -12.67 -20.03
C GLN A 11 7.16 -12.48 -18.57
N GLY A 12 6.74 -13.37 -17.67
CA GLY A 12 7.15 -13.35 -16.26
C GLY A 12 8.67 -13.56 -16.11
N ILE A 13 9.23 -14.49 -16.88
CA ILE A 13 10.67 -14.73 -16.92
C ILE A 13 11.43 -13.49 -17.44
N ARG A 14 10.91 -12.80 -18.46
CA ARG A 14 11.54 -11.56 -18.97
C ARG A 14 11.53 -10.44 -17.92
N ALA A 15 10.39 -10.22 -17.26
CA ALA A 15 10.27 -9.24 -16.18
C ALA A 15 11.23 -9.56 -15.02
N ALA A 16 11.37 -10.84 -14.65
CA ALA A 16 12.29 -11.29 -13.61
C ALA A 16 13.76 -11.05 -13.98
N LYS A 17 14.14 -11.34 -15.22
CA LYS A 17 15.50 -11.06 -15.71
C LYS A 17 15.80 -9.57 -15.74
N ALA A 18 14.83 -8.73 -16.10
CA ALA A 18 14.96 -7.27 -16.02
C ALA A 18 15.19 -6.82 -14.57
N CYS A 19 14.40 -7.33 -13.62
CA CYS A 19 14.59 -7.07 -12.19
C CYS A 19 15.99 -7.47 -11.71
N ILE A 20 16.46 -8.68 -12.04
CA ILE A 20 17.80 -9.16 -11.68
C ILE A 20 18.89 -8.25 -12.28
N HIS A 21 18.71 -7.78 -13.51
CA HIS A 21 19.66 -6.89 -14.15
C HIS A 21 19.73 -5.52 -13.45
N CYS A 22 18.59 -4.95 -13.09
CA CYS A 22 18.51 -3.71 -12.33
C CYS A 22 19.09 -3.87 -10.91
N VAL A 23 18.78 -4.95 -10.18
CA VAL A 23 19.40 -5.23 -8.87
C VAL A 23 20.92 -5.32 -8.99
N LYS A 24 21.42 -6.02 -10.02
CA LYS A 24 22.85 -6.15 -10.25
C LYS A 24 23.50 -4.80 -10.58
N LYS A 25 22.84 -3.93 -11.34
CA LYS A 25 23.37 -2.61 -11.71
C LYS A 25 23.45 -1.67 -10.50
N GLU A 26 22.41 -1.65 -9.67
CA GLU A 26 22.27 -0.68 -8.57
C GLU A 26 22.94 -1.14 -7.26
N LEU A 27 22.86 -2.43 -6.94
CA LEU A 27 23.33 -2.98 -5.67
C LEU A 27 24.60 -3.85 -5.83
N ASP A 28 25.02 -4.15 -7.06
CA ASP A 28 26.07 -5.14 -7.39
C ASP A 28 25.81 -6.55 -6.82
N ILE A 29 24.55 -6.86 -6.51
CA ILE A 29 24.13 -8.16 -5.95
C ILE A 29 23.68 -9.10 -7.06
N LYS A 30 24.23 -10.32 -7.07
CA LYS A 30 23.82 -11.39 -8.00
C LYS A 30 22.65 -12.18 -7.42
N LEU A 31 21.43 -11.75 -7.75
CA LEU A 31 20.22 -12.51 -7.42
C LEU A 31 19.95 -13.62 -8.44
N THR A 32 19.64 -14.83 -7.99
CA THR A 32 19.35 -16.00 -8.85
C THR A 32 17.88 -16.40 -8.80
N LEU A 33 17.34 -16.73 -9.97
CA LEU A 33 15.92 -17.08 -10.18
C LEU A 33 15.55 -18.45 -9.57
N SER A 34 16.54 -19.27 -9.23
CA SER A 34 16.35 -20.60 -8.60
C SER A 34 16.06 -20.54 -7.10
N ASN A 35 16.23 -19.38 -6.46
CA ASN A 35 15.98 -19.24 -5.02
C ASN A 35 14.47 -19.26 -4.73
N PRO A 36 14.00 -20.08 -3.77
CA PRO A 36 12.59 -20.07 -3.36
C PRO A 36 12.17 -18.71 -2.77
N ASP A 37 13.10 -17.98 -2.15
CA ASP A 37 12.91 -16.65 -1.58
C ASP A 37 13.17 -15.50 -2.57
N PHE A 38 13.25 -15.80 -3.88
CA PHE A 38 13.53 -14.78 -4.91
C PHE A 38 12.59 -13.57 -4.81
N MET A 39 11.29 -13.80 -4.65
CA MET A 39 10.29 -12.73 -4.56
C MET A 39 10.47 -11.86 -3.30
N SER A 40 10.74 -12.49 -2.16
CA SER A 40 10.94 -11.80 -0.87
C SER A 40 12.21 -10.96 -0.89
N LEU A 41 13.32 -11.53 -1.37
CA LEU A 41 14.59 -10.82 -1.53
C LEU A 41 14.48 -9.67 -2.53
N LEU A 42 13.79 -9.91 -3.65
CA LEU A 42 13.57 -8.86 -4.64
C LEU A 42 12.76 -7.70 -4.04
N HIS A 43 11.74 -7.98 -3.23
CA HIS A 43 10.97 -6.95 -2.52
C HIS A 43 11.86 -6.11 -1.60
N GLU A 44 12.72 -6.76 -0.80
CA GLU A 44 13.67 -6.07 0.09
C GLU A 44 14.67 -5.20 -0.71
N TYR A 45 15.17 -5.70 -1.84
CA TYR A 45 16.06 -4.92 -2.70
C TYR A 45 15.36 -3.76 -3.39
N VAL A 46 14.08 -3.91 -3.75
CA VAL A 46 13.27 -2.81 -4.29
C VAL A 46 13.07 -1.72 -3.25
N ASP A 47 12.73 -2.10 -2.02
CA ASP A 47 12.61 -1.16 -0.91
C ASP A 47 13.93 -0.44 -0.66
N ARG A 48 15.05 -1.16 -0.65
CA ARG A 48 16.38 -0.58 -0.37
C ARG A 48 16.93 0.29 -1.49
N ALA A 49 16.71 -0.07 -2.75
CA ALA A 49 17.26 0.66 -3.89
C ALA A 49 16.46 1.92 -4.24
N HIS A 50 15.16 1.96 -3.91
CA HIS A 50 14.23 3.04 -4.27
C HIS A 50 14.29 3.48 -5.76
N SER A 51 14.76 2.62 -6.65
CA SER A 51 14.91 2.90 -8.08
C SER A 51 13.56 2.73 -8.79
N GLU A 52 13.14 3.75 -9.54
CA GLU A 52 11.87 3.73 -10.29
C GLU A 52 11.84 2.63 -11.36
N GLU A 53 12.97 2.41 -12.05
CA GLU A 53 13.09 1.38 -13.10
C GLU A 53 12.85 -0.02 -12.53
N LEU A 54 13.42 -0.28 -11.36
CA LEU A 54 13.31 -1.55 -10.65
C LEU A 54 11.90 -1.77 -10.09
N ASN A 55 11.25 -0.71 -9.61
CA ASN A 55 9.89 -0.76 -9.08
C ASN A 55 8.85 -1.01 -10.20
N LEU A 56 9.05 -0.42 -11.38
CA LEU A 56 8.23 -0.71 -12.58
C LEU A 56 8.39 -2.17 -13.02
N ALA A 57 9.62 -2.69 -13.10
CA ALA A 57 9.84 -4.09 -13.47
C ALA A 57 9.26 -5.06 -12.43
N TYR A 58 9.37 -4.71 -11.14
CA TYR A 58 8.84 -5.51 -10.04
C TYR A 58 7.31 -5.54 -10.03
N SER A 59 6.64 -4.41 -10.22
CA SER A 59 5.18 -4.34 -10.29
C SER A 59 4.61 -5.13 -11.49
N GLN A 60 5.29 -5.08 -12.65
CA GLN A 60 4.93 -5.91 -13.81
C GLN A 60 5.08 -7.40 -13.52
N LEU A 61 6.17 -7.80 -12.86
CA LEU A 61 6.39 -9.17 -12.43
C LEU A 61 5.31 -9.64 -11.44
N LEU A 62 4.94 -8.79 -10.48
CA LEU A 62 3.90 -9.07 -9.50
C LEU A 62 2.52 -9.24 -10.15
N ALA A 63 2.19 -8.40 -11.15
CA ALA A 63 0.98 -8.53 -11.94
C ALA A 63 0.92 -9.86 -12.71
N LEU A 64 2.06 -10.27 -13.28
CA LEU A 64 2.19 -11.53 -14.03
C LEU A 64 2.23 -12.77 -13.11
N ALA A 65 2.65 -12.63 -11.86
CA ALA A 65 2.62 -13.67 -10.85
C ALA A 65 1.24 -13.99 -10.30
N GLY A 66 0.22 -13.26 -10.75
CA GLY A 66 -1.14 -13.47 -10.32
C GLY A 66 -1.34 -12.89 -8.92
N VAL A 67 -1.91 -11.69 -8.88
CA VAL A 67 -2.31 -10.98 -7.67
C VAL A 67 -3.42 -11.71 -6.87
N GLY A 68 -3.81 -12.92 -7.28
CA GLY A 68 -4.81 -13.75 -6.60
C GLY A 68 -4.39 -14.22 -5.21
N ASN A 69 -3.09 -14.28 -4.90
CA ASN A 69 -2.63 -14.78 -3.60
C ASN A 69 -2.02 -13.72 -2.67
N LEU A 70 -1.73 -12.50 -3.16
CA LEU A 70 -1.26 -11.39 -2.31
C LEU A 70 -2.41 -10.45 -1.90
N MET A 71 -3.50 -10.39 -2.67
CA MET A 71 -4.69 -9.66 -2.24
C MET A 71 -5.45 -10.36 -1.11
N GLN A 72 -5.27 -11.66 -0.85
CA GLN A 72 -5.93 -12.30 0.29
C GLN A 72 -5.32 -11.90 1.64
N ASP A 73 -4.02 -11.60 1.67
CA ASP A 73 -3.34 -11.13 2.88
C ASP A 73 -3.59 -9.63 3.13
N LEU A 74 -3.71 -8.83 2.05
CA LEU A 74 -4.12 -7.42 2.15
C LEU A 74 -5.62 -7.22 2.35
N LYS A 75 -6.46 -8.18 1.96
CA LYS A 75 -7.92 -8.12 2.17
C LYS A 75 -8.34 -8.59 3.56
N SER A 76 -7.50 -9.37 4.25
CA SER A 76 -7.70 -9.69 5.67
C SER A 76 -7.43 -8.50 6.61
N SER A 77 -6.91 -7.38 6.10
CA SER A 77 -6.85 -6.08 6.82
C SER A 77 -7.68 -4.96 6.16
N ALA A 78 -8.49 -5.28 5.15
CA ALA A 78 -9.32 -4.30 4.43
C ALA A 78 -10.81 -4.69 4.37
N GLU A 79 -11.28 -5.59 5.24
CA GLU A 79 -12.71 -5.76 5.54
C GLU A 79 -13.14 -4.86 6.70
N THR A 80 -13.07 -3.55 6.46
CA THR A 80 -14.07 -2.60 6.97
C THR A 80 -14.18 -1.51 5.91
N GLN A 81 -15.34 -1.44 5.25
CA GLN A 81 -15.73 -0.47 4.22
C GLN A 81 -15.35 -0.81 2.76
N SER A 82 -16.25 -1.51 2.08
CA SER A 82 -17.13 -0.85 1.10
C SER A 82 -17.90 -1.91 0.33
N ALA A 83 -19.07 -2.27 0.87
CA ALA A 83 -20.10 -2.90 0.07
C ALA A 83 -20.65 -1.83 -0.89
N ALA A 84 -20.46 -2.09 -2.18
CA ALA A 84 -21.12 -1.34 -3.24
C ALA A 84 -22.64 -1.48 -3.10
N GLN A 85 -23.34 -0.36 -3.06
CA GLN A 85 -24.71 -0.27 -3.58
C GLN A 85 -24.73 0.77 -4.71
N PRO A 86 -25.48 0.51 -5.80
CA PRO A 86 -25.45 1.31 -7.01
C PRO A 86 -26.34 2.55 -6.90
N LEU A 87 -26.00 3.56 -7.70
CA LEU A 87 -26.67 4.84 -7.87
C LEU A 87 -28.19 4.71 -8.05
N VAL A 88 -28.96 5.56 -7.35
CA VAL A 88 -30.03 6.35 -8.01
C VAL A 88 -30.11 7.73 -7.34
N ALA A 89 -29.99 8.76 -8.17
CA ALA A 89 -30.17 10.15 -7.81
C ALA A 89 -31.58 10.44 -7.29
N GLN A 90 -31.69 11.12 -6.15
CA GLN A 90 -32.87 11.91 -5.82
C GLN A 90 -32.45 13.32 -5.44
N ALA A 91 -33.05 14.26 -6.17
CA ALA A 91 -32.91 15.69 -6.03
C ALA A 91 -33.70 16.23 -4.83
N ALA A 92 -33.37 17.48 -4.48
CA ALA A 92 -34.14 18.47 -3.72
C ALA A 92 -33.95 18.55 -2.19
N GLY A 93 -33.83 19.81 -1.72
CA GLY A 93 -33.76 20.26 -0.32
C GLY A 93 -32.33 20.54 0.10
N ASP A 94 -31.81 21.77 -0.01
CA ASP A 94 -32.05 22.88 0.91
C ASP A 94 -32.10 22.43 2.38
N GLU A 95 -31.01 22.73 3.12
CA GLU A 95 -31.01 23.33 4.47
C GLU A 95 -29.70 23.01 5.22
N PHE A 96 -28.90 24.06 5.44
CA PHE A 96 -27.97 24.29 6.55
C PHE A 96 -27.47 23.08 7.38
N ASN A 97 -26.16 22.77 7.27
CA ASN A 97 -25.38 22.52 8.49
C ASN A 97 -23.90 22.90 8.32
N MET A 98 -23.63 24.14 8.70
CA MET A 98 -22.31 24.69 8.98
C MET A 98 -21.75 24.02 10.23
N SER A 99 -21.06 22.90 10.06
CA SER A 99 -20.19 22.35 11.12
C SER A 99 -18.80 22.18 10.54
N ASN A 100 -18.02 23.26 10.65
CA ASN A 100 -16.56 23.24 10.51
C ASN A 100 -16.02 22.17 11.47
N SER A 101 -15.90 20.93 11.00
CA SER A 101 -15.21 19.85 11.71
C SER A 101 -13.72 20.15 11.70
N ASP A 102 -13.33 21.13 12.52
CA ASP A 102 -11.96 21.56 12.71
C ASP A 102 -11.21 20.41 13.39
N THR A 103 -10.59 19.60 12.55
CA THR A 103 -9.90 18.35 12.91
C THR A 103 -8.43 18.52 12.60
N VAL A 104 -7.59 18.05 13.52
CA VAL A 104 -6.13 18.13 13.42
C VAL A 104 -5.57 16.72 13.23
N THR A 105 -4.79 16.55 12.18
CA THR A 105 -4.04 15.30 11.95
C THR A 105 -2.73 15.35 12.74
N PHE A 106 -2.60 14.50 13.75
CA PHE A 106 -1.39 14.38 14.56
C PHE A 106 -0.88 12.94 14.56
N ARG A 107 0.35 12.73 14.05
CA ARG A 107 0.97 11.39 13.88
C ARG A 107 0.07 10.41 13.10
N GLY A 108 -0.54 10.89 12.02
CA GLY A 108 -1.39 10.07 11.14
C GLY A 108 -2.76 9.69 11.72
N LYS A 109 -3.09 10.16 12.93
CA LYS A 109 -4.42 10.00 13.53
C LYS A 109 -5.14 11.34 13.53
N VAL A 110 -6.43 11.31 13.24
CA VAL A 110 -7.29 12.51 13.21
C VAL A 110 -7.87 12.73 14.60
N TYR A 111 -7.70 13.92 15.14
CA TYR A 111 -8.26 14.34 16.43
C TYR A 111 -9.13 15.59 16.25
N GLU A 112 -10.13 15.75 17.11
CA GLU A 112 -10.90 16.99 17.20
C GLU A 112 -9.95 18.14 17.61
N ARG A 113 -9.97 19.29 16.94
CA ARG A 113 -9.12 20.44 17.34
C ARG A 113 -9.55 21.03 18.65
N TYR A 114 -10.84 21.02 18.94
CA TYR A 114 -11.41 21.54 20.17
C TYR A 114 -12.28 20.48 20.83
N ARG A 115 -12.07 20.29 22.14
CA ARG A 115 -12.89 19.42 22.96
C ARG A 115 -13.17 20.13 24.28
N GLN A 116 -14.45 20.34 24.60
CA GLN A 116 -14.87 21.02 25.84
C GLN A 116 -14.19 22.40 26.05
N GLY A 117 -14.06 23.20 24.98
CA GLY A 117 -13.44 24.53 25.05
C GLY A 117 -11.91 24.54 25.17
N LYS A 118 -11.26 23.38 25.11
CA LYS A 118 -9.80 23.23 25.16
C LYS A 118 -9.26 22.82 23.80
N GLN A 119 -8.13 23.39 23.39
CA GLN A 119 -7.51 23.11 22.10
C GLN A 119 -6.59 21.90 22.18
N PHE A 120 -6.51 21.12 21.10
CA PHE A 120 -5.63 19.98 21.01
C PHE A 120 -4.16 20.42 21.16
N ALA A 121 -3.49 19.91 22.17
CA ALA A 121 -2.10 20.21 22.52
C ALA A 121 -1.11 19.11 22.13
N GLY A 122 -1.61 17.96 21.66
CA GLY A 122 -0.79 16.79 21.32
C GLY A 122 -1.21 15.53 22.07
N LEU A 123 -0.35 14.51 22.04
CA LEU A 123 -0.56 13.24 22.71
C LEU A 123 0.33 13.11 23.95
N TYR A 124 -0.25 12.73 25.09
CA TYR A 124 0.48 12.37 26.30
C TYR A 124 0.22 10.89 26.62
N ARG A 125 1.27 10.06 26.64
CA ARG A 125 1.17 8.60 26.86
C ARG A 125 0.12 7.92 25.96
N GLY A 126 -0.04 8.41 24.72
CA GLY A 126 -0.99 7.87 23.76
C GLY A 126 -2.43 8.39 23.88
N GLN A 127 -2.73 9.22 24.88
CA GLN A 127 -4.03 9.87 25.02
C GLN A 127 -4.00 11.31 24.50
N PRO A 128 -5.05 11.78 23.78
CA PRO A 128 -5.12 13.15 23.29
C PRO A 128 -5.25 14.12 24.46
N ARG A 129 -4.37 15.11 24.50
CA ARG A 129 -4.35 16.16 25.52
C ARG A 129 -4.94 17.44 24.93
N TYR A 130 -5.86 18.04 25.67
CA TYR A 130 -6.48 19.32 25.34
C TYR A 130 -6.14 20.33 26.43
N VAL A 131 -5.65 21.52 26.04
CA VAL A 131 -5.26 22.62 26.96
C VAL A 131 -6.15 23.83 26.79
#